data_AF-R7M7K2-F1
#
_entry.id   AF-R7M7K2-F1
#
_cell.length_a   1.000
_cell.length_b   1.000
_cell.length_c   1.000
_cell.angle_alpha   90.00
_cell.angle_beta   90.00
_cell.angle_gamma   90.00
#
_symmetry.space_group_name_H-M   'P 1'
#
loop_
_entity.id
_entity.type
_entity.pdbx_description
1 polymer ?
#
loop_
_entity_poly.entity_id
_entity_poly.type
_entity_poly.pdbx_seq_one_letter_code
_entity_poly.pdbx_strand_id
1 'polypeptide(L)'
;MKIIKQELEFEECLKQRLEFICEFSKVTPTFINGSIRKLDKTNLTYIEPHRVIIKNITLLDFNYSNDVYISNLTKKIKLSELEEYLKNI
;
A
#
# COMPACT_ATOMS: atom_id res chain seq x y z
N MET A 1 -17.17 -21.99 5.75
CA MET A 1 -16.98 -20.55 6.02
C MET A 1 -16.74 -19.88 4.67
N LYS A 2 -17.64 -19.01 4.21
CA LYS A 2 -17.47 -18.31 2.92
C LYS A 2 -16.77 -16.98 3.18
N ILE A 3 -15.80 -16.63 2.34
CA ILE A 3 -15.12 -15.33 2.40
C ILE A 3 -15.50 -14.60 1.11
N ILE A 4 -16.12 -13.44 1.25
CA ILE A 4 -16.47 -12.56 0.13
C ILE A 4 -15.29 -11.62 -0.08
N LYS A 5 -14.68 -11.66 -1.28
CA LYS A 5 -13.59 -10.75 -1.67
C LYS A 5 -14.16 -9.63 -2.53
N GLN A 6 -13.84 -8.39 -2.17
CA GLN A 6 -14.11 -7.21 -2.97
C GLN A 6 -12.78 -6.49 -3.19
N GLU A 7 -12.41 -6.23 -4.44
CA GLU A 7 -11.20 -5.48 -4.74
C GLU A 7 -11.36 -4.03 -4.28
N LEU A 8 -10.30 -3.46 -3.75
CA LEU A 8 -10.27 -2.06 -3.34
C LEU A 8 -9.35 -1.32 -4.30
N GLU A 9 -9.86 -0.27 -4.92
CA GLU A 9 -9.05 0.54 -5.84
C GLU A 9 -8.14 1.48 -5.05
N PHE A 10 -6.97 1.73 -5.60
CA PHE A 10 -6.08 2.78 -5.08
C PHE A 10 -6.77 4.13 -5.18
N GLU A 11 -6.68 4.91 -4.11
CA GLU A 11 -7.09 6.31 -4.18
C GLU A 11 -6.17 7.08 -5.13
N GLU A 12 -6.75 7.82 -6.07
CA GLU A 12 -6.00 8.55 -7.10
C GLU A 12 -4.95 9.48 -6.51
N CYS A 13 -5.29 10.21 -5.45
CA CYS A 13 -4.38 11.10 -4.73
C CYS A 13 -3.15 10.36 -4.17
N LEU A 14 -3.37 9.18 -3.58
CA LEU A 14 -2.29 8.37 -3.00
C LEU A 14 -1.41 7.79 -4.10
N LYS A 15 -2.04 7.25 -5.16
CA LYS A 15 -1.35 6.68 -6.31
C LYS A 15 -0.48 7.72 -7.02
N GLN A 16 -1.03 8.90 -7.32
CA GLN A 16 -0.28 10.00 -7.95
C GLN A 16 0.91 10.43 -7.10
N ARG A 17 0.76 10.55 -5.77
CA ARG A 17 1.87 10.89 -4.88
C ARG A 17 2.97 9.84 -4.89
N LEU A 18 2.60 8.56 -4.85
CA LEU A 18 3.57 7.46 -4.92
C LEU A 18 4.28 7.40 -6.28
N GLU A 19 3.55 7.57 -7.37
CA GLU A 19 4.12 7.68 -8.72
C GLU A 19 5.11 8.83 -8.82
N PHE A 20 4.76 10.01 -8.31
CA PHE A 20 5.63 11.18 -8.28
C PHE A 20 6.92 10.89 -7.51
N ILE A 21 6.84 10.40 -6.26
CA ILE A 21 8.01 10.05 -5.44
C ILE A 21 8.92 9.03 -6.15
N CYS A 22 8.32 8.05 -6.83
CA CYS A 22 9.07 7.06 -7.60
C CYS A 22 9.77 7.67 -8.81
N GLU A 23 9.12 8.61 -9.51
CA GLU A 23 9.69 9.34 -10.64
C GLU A 23 10.91 10.17 -10.20
N PHE A 24 10.84 10.88 -9.07
CA PHE A 24 12.00 11.60 -8.50
C PHE A 24 13.16 10.67 -8.16
N SER A 25 12.84 9.47 -7.68
CA SER A 25 13.83 8.47 -7.29
C SER A 25 14.31 7.61 -8.47
N LYS A 26 13.79 7.84 -9.69
CA LYS A 26 14.04 7.06 -10.91
C LYS A 26 13.81 5.55 -10.72
N VAL A 27 12.80 5.19 -9.95
CA VAL A 27 12.41 3.79 -9.68
C VAL A 27 11.06 3.49 -10.32
N THR A 28 10.89 2.26 -10.79
CA THR A 28 9.62 1.78 -11.35
C THR A 28 8.80 1.06 -10.28
N PRO A 29 7.69 1.64 -9.80
CA PRO A 29 6.81 0.98 -8.85
C PRO A 29 5.89 -0.01 -9.56
N THR A 30 5.57 -1.11 -8.89
CA THR A 30 4.47 -2.01 -9.29
C THR A 30 3.36 -1.90 -8.25
N PHE A 31 2.21 -1.36 -8.66
CA PHE A 31 1.03 -1.23 -7.81
C PHE A 31 0.16 -2.47 -7.92
N ILE A 32 -0.24 -3.00 -6.76
CA ILE A 32 -1.16 -4.11 -6.62
C ILE A 32 -2.27 -3.67 -5.67
N ASN A 33 -3.51 -3.72 -6.16
CA ASN A 33 -4.68 -3.37 -5.38
C ASN A 33 -4.87 -4.32 -4.19
N GLY A 34 -5.27 -3.73 -3.07
CA GLY A 34 -5.74 -4.41 -1.89
C GLY A 34 -7.15 -4.98 -2.08
N SER A 35 -7.68 -5.58 -1.03
CA SER A 35 -9.04 -6.12 -1.06
C SER A 35 -9.69 -6.11 0.30
N ILE A 36 -11.00 -5.89 0.31
CA ILE A 36 -11.82 -6.11 1.49
C ILE A 36 -12.29 -7.56 1.47
N ARG A 37 -11.96 -8.29 2.54
CA ARG A 37 -12.38 -9.67 2.76
C ARG A 37 -13.39 -9.70 3.89
N LYS A 38 -14.65 -9.96 3.56
CA LYS A 38 -15.73 -10.08 4.55
C LYS A 38 -16.01 -11.54 4.84
N LEU A 39 -16.12 -11.86 6.12
CA LEU A 39 -16.49 -13.19 6.55
C LEU A 39 -18.02 -13.33 6.54
N ASP A 40 -18.52 -14.27 5.73
CA ASP A 40 -19.96 -14.47 5.54
C ASP A 40 -20.65 -14.76 6.87
N LYS A 41 -21.84 -14.15 7.08
CA LYS A 41 -22.64 -14.24 8.32
C LYS A 41 -22.00 -13.68 9.59
N THR A 42 -20.93 -12.90 9.50
CA THR A 42 -20.38 -12.16 10.64
C THR A 42 -20.11 -10.70 10.27
N ASN A 43 -19.87 -9.87 11.28
CA ASN A 43 -19.44 -8.48 11.09
C ASN A 43 -17.91 -8.35 10.93
N LEU A 44 -17.18 -9.47 10.88
CA LEU A 44 -15.74 -9.46 10.73
C LEU A 44 -15.37 -9.14 9.27
N THR A 45 -14.63 -8.04 9.12
CA THR A 45 -14.12 -7.56 7.84
C THR A 45 -12.62 -7.35 7.99
N TYR A 46 -11.85 -7.92 7.08
CA TYR A 46 -10.41 -7.74 6.99
C TYR A 46 -10.09 -6.87 5.77
N ILE A 47 -9.22 -5.89 5.96
CA ILE A 47 -8.72 -5.04 4.89
C ILE A 47 -7.31 -5.51 4.56
N GLU A 48 -7.16 -6.07 3.37
CA GLU A 48 -5.85 -6.35 2.79
C GLU A 48 -5.28 -5.05 2.25
N PRO A 49 -4.07 -4.63 2.68
CA PRO A 49 -3.45 -3.41 2.20
C PRO A 49 -3.13 -3.52 0.72
N HIS A 50 -3.04 -2.35 0.09
CA HIS A 50 -2.40 -2.24 -1.20
C HIS A 50 -0.93 -2.56 -1.09
N ARG A 51 -0.34 -3.07 -2.18
CA ARG A 51 1.09 -3.36 -2.22
C ARG A 51 1.75 -2.55 -3.32
N VAL A 52 2.87 -1.91 -2.98
CA VAL A 52 3.70 -1.20 -3.94
C VAL A 52 5.10 -1.80 -3.89
N ILE A 53 5.50 -2.44 -4.98
CA ILE A 53 6.80 -3.09 -5.07
C ILE A 53 7.77 -2.13 -5.75
N ILE A 54 8.85 -1.76 -5.03
CA ILE A 54 9.90 -0.86 -5.51
C ILE A 54 11.25 -1.51 -5.21
N LYS A 55 12.10 -1.74 -6.21
CA LYS A 55 13.44 -2.33 -6.03
C LYS A 55 13.45 -3.58 -5.12
N ASN A 56 12.46 -4.46 -5.25
CA ASN A 56 12.27 -5.67 -4.43
C ASN A 56 11.80 -5.45 -2.97
N ILE A 57 11.55 -4.21 -2.58
CA ILE A 57 10.91 -3.86 -1.31
C ILE A 57 9.40 -3.79 -1.54
N THR A 58 8.65 -4.46 -0.66
CA THR A 58 7.19 -4.37 -0.66
C THR A 58 6.77 -3.29 0.34
N LEU A 59 6.13 -2.25 -0.14
CA LEU A 59 5.43 -1.27 0.67
C LEU A 59 3.97 -1.69 0.79
N LEU A 60 3.39 -1.51 1.97
CA LEU A 60 1.97 -1.76 2.23
C LEU A 60 1.28 -0.43 2.54
N ASP A 61 0.30 -0.11 1.71
CA ASP A 61 -0.40 1.17 1.74
C ASP A 61 -1.88 0.98 2.02
N PHE A 62 -2.47 1.95 2.71
CA PHE A 62 -3.91 2.01 2.96
C PHE A 62 -4.42 3.37 2.51
N ASN A 63 -5.51 3.42 1.73
CA ASN A 63 -6.06 4.66 1.18
C ASN A 63 -6.24 5.76 2.25
N TYR A 64 -6.70 5.40 3.44
CA TYR A 64 -6.98 6.35 4.53
C TYR A 64 -5.81 6.54 5.51
N SER A 65 -4.60 6.10 5.16
CA SER A 65 -3.41 6.19 6.02
C SER A 65 -2.38 7.15 5.44
N ASN A 66 -1.78 7.98 6.31
CA ASN A 66 -0.60 8.78 5.97
C ASN A 66 0.71 8.02 6.17
N ASP A 67 0.64 6.86 6.82
CA ASP A 67 1.77 5.98 7.06
C ASP A 67 1.83 4.88 5.99
N VAL A 68 3.04 4.63 5.52
CA VAL A 68 3.42 3.55 4.60
C VAL A 68 4.16 2.50 5.39
N TYR A 69 3.77 1.23 5.24
CA TYR A 69 4.43 0.13 5.93
C TYR A 69 5.49 -0.52 5.05
N ILE A 70 6.63 -0.87 5.62
CA ILE A 70 7.76 -1.46 4.88
C ILE A 70 7.84 -2.94 5.21
N SER A 71 7.65 -3.80 4.22
CA SER A 71 7.72 -5.28 4.26
C SER A 71 6.71 -5.98 5.18
N ASN A 72 6.31 -5.36 6.29
CA ASN A 72 5.44 -5.91 7.31
C ASN A 72 4.63 -4.79 8.00
N LEU A 73 3.69 -5.15 8.88
CA LEU A 73 2.85 -4.19 9.59
C LEU A 73 3.48 -3.59 10.86
N THR A 74 4.76 -3.88 11.15
CA THR A 74 5.45 -3.36 12.34
C THR A 74 6.31 -2.16 12.02
N LYS A 75 6.97 -2.15 10.85
CA LYS A 75 7.77 -1.04 10.37
C LYS A 75 6.91 -0.12 9.53
N LYS A 76 6.73 1.12 9.97
CA LYS A 76 6.04 2.16 9.23
C LYS A 76 6.86 3.43 9.16
N ILE A 77 6.72 4.14 8.05
CA ILE A 77 7.28 5.46 7.80
C ILE A 77 6.18 6.38 7.30
N LYS A 78 6.34 7.69 7.43
CA LYS A 78 5.38 8.61 6.82
C LYS A 78 5.58 8.65 5.32
N LEU A 79 4.51 8.91 4.57
CA LEU A 79 4.59 9.13 3.13
C LEU A 79 5.61 10.24 2.78
N SER A 80 5.72 11.27 3.62
CA SER A 80 6.71 12.35 3.46
C SER A 80 8.17 11.90 3.57
N GLU A 81 8.44 10.82 4.31
CA GLU A 81 9.78 10.28 4.54
C GLU A 81 10.13 9.18 3.52
N LEU A 82 9.17 8.78 2.68
CA LEU A 82 9.33 7.72 1.69
C LEU A 82 10.40 8.05 0.65
N GLU A 83 10.47 9.32 0.22
CA GLU A 83 11.48 9.77 -0.74
C GLU A 83 12.90 9.58 -0.19
N GLU A 84 13.13 10.00 1.06
CA GLU A 84 14.43 9.86 1.73
C GLU A 84 14.79 8.39 1.95
N TYR A 85 13.80 7.57 2.31
CA TYR A 85 13.98 6.12 2.42
C TYR A 85 14.43 5.51 1.08
N LEU A 86 13.76 5.84 -0.02
CA LEU A 86 14.09 5.32 -1.36
C LEU A 86 15.43 5.81 -1.90
N LYS A 87 15.88 7.00 -1.50
CA LYS A 87 17.22 7.53 -1.83
C LYS A 87 18.36 6.82 -1.09
N ASN A 88 18.09 6.35 0.13
CA ASN A 88 19.05 5.62 0.96
C ASN A 88 19.17 4.13 0.60
N ILE A 89 18.42 3.65 -0.41
CA ILE A 89 18.43 2.27 -0.93
C ILE A 89 19.07 2.20 -2.31
#